data_AF-A0ABD3GZS1-F1
#
_entry.id   AF-A0ABD3GZS1-F1
#
_cell.length_a   1.000
_cell.length_b   1.000
_cell.length_c   1.000
_cell.angle_alpha   90.00
_cell.angle_beta   90.00
_cell.angle_gamma   90.00
#
_symmetry.space_group_name_H-M   'P 1'
#
loop_
_entity.id
_entity.type
_entity.pdbx_description
1 polymer ?
#
loop_
_entity_poly.entity_id
_entity_poly.type
_entity_poly.pdbx_seq_one_letter_code
_entity_poly.pdbx_strand_id
1 'polypeptide(L)'
;MVVSGRSIAATLLVAAISLLAITVDATPLWFDRVYVLIFENTDYLAAKADPNFSKWAAKGKLLTNYHGVAHPSQPNYIAMVAGSTLGVTTDGNVNKSNRNLVDLLEAAGVTWSGRTTATNLYARKHNPLISFTDVQTSSSRCNNIVAATRLSVDKTNNAIPQVLLYIPNQCNDGHDPGVTYAGNFLDSFMTSTFTGNAITGRTLVVITFDENSGTSGNQIYTALVPFGSLSITAGSTDNTNFNHYSLLKTIEQNFGTGNLGLNDVTASAFNFP
;
A
#
# COMPACT_ATOMS: atom_id res chain seq x y z
N MET A 1 -32.35 -72.48 -23.72
CA MET A 1 -33.07 -71.27 -23.30
C MET A 1 -32.98 -71.26 -21.78
N VAL A 2 -32.01 -70.63 -21.14
CA VAL A 2 -31.83 -69.18 -20.93
C VAL A 2 -30.32 -68.91 -20.74
N VAL A 3 -29.78 -67.89 -21.40
CA VAL A 3 -28.40 -67.42 -21.23
C VAL A 3 -28.42 -66.35 -20.13
N SER A 4 -27.77 -66.59 -18.99
CA SER A 4 -27.61 -65.59 -17.94
C SER A 4 -26.33 -64.77 -18.19
N GLY A 5 -26.48 -63.56 -18.74
CA GLY A 5 -25.40 -62.60 -18.85
C GLY A 5 -25.04 -62.02 -17.47
N ARG A 6 -23.77 -62.13 -17.07
CA ARG A 6 -23.22 -61.40 -15.92
C ARG A 6 -22.59 -60.10 -16.43
N SER A 7 -23.22 -58.98 -16.08
CA SER A 7 -22.63 -57.65 -16.28
C SER A 7 -21.50 -57.43 -15.28
N ILE A 8 -20.29 -57.15 -15.77
CA ILE A 8 -19.16 -56.70 -14.98
C ILE A 8 -19.24 -55.17 -14.93
N ALA A 9 -19.58 -54.60 -13.78
CA ALA A 9 -19.47 -53.17 -13.56
C ALA A 9 -18.00 -52.83 -13.29
N ALA A 10 -17.36 -52.11 -14.22
CA ALA A 10 -16.03 -51.55 -14.01
C ALA A 10 -16.15 -50.25 -13.21
N THR A 11 -15.78 -50.28 -11.93
CA THR A 11 -15.69 -49.08 -11.10
C THR A 11 -14.44 -48.30 -11.51
N LEU A 12 -14.60 -47.18 -12.22
CA LEU A 12 -13.50 -46.24 -12.47
C LEU A 12 -13.17 -45.51 -11.15
N LEU A 13 -12.00 -45.80 -10.59
CA LEU A 13 -11.43 -45.03 -9.49
C LEU A 13 -10.75 -43.78 -10.08
N VAL A 14 -11.42 -42.63 -10.04
CA VAL A 14 -10.78 -41.35 -10.40
C VAL A 14 -9.97 -40.90 -9.19
N ALA A 15 -8.65 -41.09 -9.24
CA ALA A 15 -7.75 -40.51 -8.25
C ALA A 15 -7.77 -38.98 -8.41
N ALA A 16 -8.33 -38.29 -7.41
CA ALA A 16 -8.24 -36.83 -7.33
C ALA A 16 -6.78 -36.46 -7.05
N ILE A 17 -6.05 -36.08 -8.09
CA ILE A 17 -4.72 -35.47 -7.94
C ILE A 17 -4.97 -34.07 -7.39
N SER A 18 -4.80 -33.88 -6.08
CA SER A 18 -4.70 -32.53 -5.51
C SER A 18 -3.39 -31.93 -6.02
N LEU A 19 -3.46 -31.06 -7.03
CA LEU A 19 -2.34 -30.18 -7.34
C LEU A 19 -2.13 -29.31 -6.09
N LEU A 20 -1.09 -29.60 -5.31
CA LEU A 20 -0.52 -28.61 -4.43
C LEU A 20 -0.01 -27.49 -5.34
N ALA A 21 -0.72 -26.37 -5.37
CA ALA A 21 -0.20 -25.16 -5.98
C ALA A 21 1.07 -24.81 -5.21
N ILE A 22 2.23 -25.04 -5.83
CA ILE A 22 3.50 -24.50 -5.35
C ILE A 22 3.39 -23.00 -5.54
N THR A 23 3.07 -22.29 -4.46
CA THR A 23 3.22 -20.83 -4.41
C THR A 23 4.72 -20.57 -4.48
N VAL A 24 5.21 -20.15 -5.64
CA VAL A 24 6.55 -19.57 -5.74
C VAL A 24 6.43 -18.18 -5.16
N ASP A 25 7.05 -17.95 -4.00
CA ASP A 25 7.11 -16.62 -3.40
C ASP A 25 7.63 -15.62 -4.44
N ALA A 26 6.91 -14.51 -4.63
CA ALA A 26 7.33 -13.48 -5.55
C ALA A 26 8.75 -13.00 -5.23
N THR A 27 9.67 -13.11 -6.19
CA THR A 27 11.01 -12.51 -6.09
C THR A 27 10.90 -11.01 -6.33
N PRO A 28 11.05 -10.15 -5.31
CA PRO A 28 10.76 -8.73 -5.47
C PRO A 28 11.84 -8.01 -6.29
N LEU A 29 11.43 -7.20 -7.27
CA LEU A 29 12.33 -6.59 -8.26
C LEU A 29 13.28 -5.55 -7.66
N TRP A 30 12.76 -4.58 -6.91
CA TRP A 30 13.54 -3.47 -6.36
C TRP A 30 13.64 -3.52 -4.85
N PHE A 31 12.54 -3.81 -4.15
CA PHE A 31 12.48 -3.83 -2.69
C PHE A 31 11.78 -5.09 -2.17
N ASP A 32 12.28 -5.64 -1.08
CA ASP A 32 11.68 -6.79 -0.40
C ASP A 32 10.42 -6.38 0.38
N ARG A 33 10.36 -5.11 0.78
CA ARG A 33 9.26 -4.54 1.57
C ARG A 33 9.01 -3.07 1.25
N VAL A 34 7.75 -2.67 1.26
CA VAL A 34 7.32 -1.27 1.12
C VAL A 34 6.38 -0.86 2.25
N TYR A 35 6.66 0.30 2.82
CA TYR A 35 5.80 1.02 3.74
C TYR A 35 5.26 2.24 3.00
N VAL A 36 3.96 2.31 2.83
CA VAL A 36 3.30 3.52 2.31
C VAL A 36 2.76 4.28 3.50
N LEU A 37 3.46 5.35 3.87
CA LEU A 37 3.06 6.28 4.92
C LEU A 37 2.23 7.39 4.28
N ILE A 38 0.92 7.36 4.53
CA ILE A 38 -0.07 8.22 3.88
C ILE A 38 -0.56 9.26 4.88
N PHE A 39 -0.26 10.52 4.60
CA PHE A 39 -0.71 11.71 5.32
C PHE A 39 -2.03 12.25 4.70
N GLU A 40 -2.77 13.07 5.44
CA GLU A 40 -4.03 13.71 5.05
C GLU A 40 -3.78 15.18 4.66
N ASN A 41 -4.34 15.50 3.49
CA ASN A 41 -4.23 16.70 2.67
C ASN A 41 -3.24 17.82 3.04
N THR A 42 -2.30 18.08 2.13
CA THR A 42 -1.43 19.27 2.19
C THR A 42 -0.87 19.60 0.82
N ASP A 43 -0.76 20.90 0.51
CA ASP A 43 -0.10 21.37 -0.70
C ASP A 43 1.38 20.96 -0.77
N TYR A 44 1.82 20.49 -1.95
CA TYR A 44 3.20 20.10 -2.23
C TYR A 44 4.25 21.12 -1.73
N LEU A 45 4.03 22.42 -1.99
CA LEU A 45 4.99 23.46 -1.60
C LEU A 45 5.08 23.63 -0.07
N ALA A 46 3.97 23.46 0.65
CA ALA A 46 3.95 23.55 2.11
C ALA A 46 4.68 22.37 2.75
N ALA A 47 4.36 21.13 2.34
CA ALA A 47 5.08 19.94 2.79
C ALA A 47 6.54 19.95 2.40
N LYS A 48 6.88 20.38 1.19
CA LYS A 48 8.29 20.51 0.78
C LYS A 48 9.03 21.55 1.63
N ALA A 49 8.39 22.66 2.02
CA ALA A 49 9.02 23.69 2.85
C ALA A 49 9.20 23.27 4.32
N ASP A 50 8.47 22.26 4.80
CA ASP A 50 8.62 21.74 6.16
C ASP A 50 10.01 21.09 6.34
N PRO A 51 10.76 21.44 7.41
CA PRO A 51 12.12 20.92 7.63
C PRO A 51 12.21 19.39 7.73
N ASN A 52 11.21 18.72 8.29
CA ASN A 52 11.25 17.26 8.49
C ASN A 52 10.93 16.52 7.19
N PHE A 53 9.93 16.97 6.44
CA PHE A 53 9.67 16.42 5.10
C PHE A 53 10.85 16.67 4.15
N SER A 54 11.44 17.89 4.15
CA SER A 54 12.66 18.18 3.40
C SER A 54 13.84 17.28 3.81
N LYS A 55 14.04 17.08 5.12
CA LYS A 55 15.08 16.21 5.67
C LYS A 55 14.96 14.76 5.15
N TRP A 56 13.76 14.20 5.11
CA TRP A 56 13.56 12.82 4.65
C TRP A 56 13.64 12.69 3.12
N ALA A 57 13.16 13.68 2.36
CA ALA A 57 13.39 13.74 0.92
C ALA A 57 14.89 13.77 0.58
N ALA A 58 15.69 14.54 1.31
CA ALA A 58 17.14 14.63 1.10
C ALA A 58 17.90 13.30 1.33
N LYS A 59 17.32 12.37 2.08
CA LYS A 59 17.88 11.02 2.30
C LYS A 59 17.53 10.02 1.20
N GLY A 60 16.63 10.39 0.28
CA GLY A 60 16.12 9.51 -0.76
C GLY A 60 15.88 10.27 -2.06
N LYS A 61 14.72 10.03 -2.67
CA LYS A 61 14.30 10.67 -3.92
C LYS A 61 12.97 11.40 -3.74
N LEU A 62 12.88 12.65 -4.18
CA LEU A 62 11.62 13.41 -4.22
C LEU A 62 10.94 13.27 -5.59
N LEU A 63 9.67 12.88 -5.63
CA LEU A 63 8.86 12.86 -6.84
C LEU A 63 8.20 14.24 -6.99
N THR A 64 8.72 15.06 -7.90
CA THR A 64 8.35 16.48 -8.00
C THR A 64 7.10 16.74 -8.82
N ASN A 65 6.56 15.71 -9.48
CA ASN A 65 5.38 15.78 -10.34
C ASN A 65 4.40 14.65 -10.00
N TYR A 66 4.12 14.49 -8.70
CA TYR A 66 3.17 13.52 -8.17
C TYR A 66 1.84 14.21 -7.82
N HIS A 67 0.74 13.60 -8.23
CA HIS A 67 -0.61 14.16 -8.08
C HIS A 67 -1.58 13.20 -7.40
N GLY A 68 -2.46 13.73 -6.55
CA GLY A 68 -3.71 13.07 -6.21
C GLY A 68 -4.59 12.92 -7.47
N VAL A 69 -5.51 11.96 -7.47
CA VAL A 69 -6.33 11.65 -8.66
C VAL A 69 -7.73 12.24 -8.60
N ALA A 70 -8.16 12.72 -7.43
CA ALA A 70 -9.50 13.24 -7.20
C ALA A 70 -9.55 14.18 -6.00
N HIS A 71 -10.72 14.80 -5.82
CA HIS A 71 -11.15 15.41 -4.57
C HIS A 71 -12.58 14.93 -4.26
N PRO A 72 -12.95 14.67 -2.99
CA PRO A 72 -12.13 14.77 -1.77
C PRO A 72 -11.21 13.54 -1.53
N SER A 73 -10.64 13.41 -0.33
CA SER A 73 -9.73 12.36 0.15
C SER A 73 -10.12 10.92 -0.18
N GLN A 74 -11.34 10.49 0.18
CA GLN A 74 -11.75 9.07 0.08
C GLN A 74 -11.54 8.45 -1.32
N PRO A 75 -11.93 9.09 -2.44
CA PRO A 75 -11.58 8.65 -3.79
C PRO A 75 -10.10 8.29 -4.00
N ASN A 76 -9.16 9.06 -3.41
CA ASN A 76 -7.72 8.84 -3.54
C ASN A 76 -7.26 7.58 -2.82
N TYR A 77 -7.75 7.33 -1.60
CA TYR A 77 -7.51 6.09 -0.86
C TYR A 77 -7.97 4.85 -1.66
N ILE A 78 -9.17 4.90 -2.26
CA ILE A 78 -9.67 3.82 -3.11
C ILE A 78 -8.77 3.64 -4.35
N ALA A 79 -8.37 4.74 -4.99
CA ALA A 79 -7.50 4.72 -6.17
C ALA A 79 -6.13 4.06 -5.90
N MET A 80 -5.52 4.29 -4.73
CA MET A 80 -4.23 3.69 -4.34
C MET A 80 -4.25 2.15 -4.30
N VAL A 81 -5.42 1.53 -4.09
CA VAL A 81 -5.52 0.07 -3.89
C VAL A 81 -6.41 -0.64 -4.90
N ALA A 82 -7.16 0.11 -5.73
CA ALA A 82 -8.06 -0.47 -6.72
C ALA A 82 -7.82 0.01 -8.15
N GLY A 83 -6.85 0.89 -8.41
CA GLY A 83 -6.58 1.36 -9.78
C GLY A 83 -7.70 2.22 -10.38
N SER A 84 -8.68 2.63 -9.57
CA SER A 84 -9.80 3.49 -9.95
C SER A 84 -10.40 4.10 -8.68
N THR A 85 -11.07 5.25 -8.78
CA THR A 85 -11.91 5.77 -7.69
C THR A 85 -13.18 4.93 -7.48
N LEU A 86 -13.49 4.01 -8.40
CA LEU A 86 -14.70 3.17 -8.40
C LEU A 86 -15.99 3.99 -8.26
N GLY A 87 -15.99 5.19 -8.86
CA GLY A 87 -17.12 6.14 -8.83
C GLY A 87 -17.36 6.81 -7.49
N VAL A 88 -16.42 6.71 -6.53
CA VAL A 88 -16.51 7.45 -5.28
C VAL A 88 -16.19 8.92 -5.53
N THR A 89 -17.00 9.82 -4.96
CA THR A 89 -16.93 11.27 -5.14
C THR A 89 -17.08 12.06 -3.84
N THR A 90 -17.11 11.38 -2.69
CA THR A 90 -17.40 11.96 -1.37
C THR A 90 -16.57 11.30 -0.29
N ASP A 91 -16.42 11.98 0.85
CA ASP A 91 -15.71 11.49 2.05
C ASP A 91 -16.52 10.56 2.98
N GLY A 92 -17.50 9.87 2.41
CA GLY A 92 -18.28 8.88 3.13
C GLY A 92 -17.57 7.52 3.22
N ASN A 93 -17.91 6.77 4.26
CA ASN A 93 -17.58 5.34 4.30
C ASN A 93 -18.23 4.62 3.10
N VAL A 94 -17.43 3.85 2.36
CA VAL A 94 -17.91 3.03 1.24
C VAL A 94 -17.63 1.55 1.46
N ASN A 95 -18.40 0.71 0.76
CA ASN A 95 -18.22 -0.72 0.66
C ASN A 95 -18.16 -1.09 -0.83
N LYS A 96 -17.04 -1.67 -1.27
CA LYS A 96 -16.81 -2.09 -2.65
C LYS A 96 -16.62 -3.61 -2.71
N SER A 97 -17.12 -4.23 -3.76
CA SER A 97 -16.95 -5.66 -4.05
C SER A 97 -15.96 -5.92 -5.20
N ASN A 98 -15.33 -4.85 -5.70
CA ASN A 98 -14.35 -4.92 -6.76
C ASN A 98 -13.08 -5.62 -6.28
N ARG A 99 -12.39 -6.25 -7.22
CA ARG A 99 -11.02 -6.75 -7.02
C ARG A 99 -10.10 -5.59 -6.60
N ASN A 100 -9.20 -5.86 -5.68
CA ASN A 100 -8.28 -4.86 -5.14
C ASN A 100 -6.87 -5.44 -4.93
N LEU A 101 -5.94 -4.60 -4.48
CA LEU A 101 -4.54 -4.95 -4.25
C LEU A 101 -4.37 -6.21 -3.39
N VAL A 102 -5.23 -6.47 -2.41
CA VAL A 102 -5.15 -7.68 -1.56
C VAL A 102 -5.28 -8.95 -2.39
N ASP A 103 -6.15 -8.97 -3.39
CA ASP A 103 -6.30 -10.14 -4.28
C ASP A 103 -5.04 -10.42 -5.08
N LEU A 104 -4.34 -9.36 -5.50
CA LEU A 104 -3.07 -9.47 -6.23
C LEU A 104 -1.94 -9.97 -5.32
N LEU A 105 -1.83 -9.39 -4.12
CA LEU A 105 -0.80 -9.75 -3.16
C LEU A 105 -0.96 -11.19 -2.67
N GLU A 106 -2.16 -11.61 -2.30
CA GLU A 106 -2.40 -12.98 -1.83
C GLU A 106 -2.18 -14.02 -2.93
N ALA A 107 -2.56 -13.73 -4.17
CA ALA A 107 -2.29 -14.61 -5.31
C ALA A 107 -0.79 -14.80 -5.58
N ALA A 108 0.04 -13.80 -5.22
CA ALA A 108 1.49 -13.82 -5.36
C ALA A 108 2.24 -14.26 -4.09
N GLY A 109 1.52 -14.67 -3.03
CA GLY A 109 2.13 -15.03 -1.74
C GLY A 109 2.73 -13.85 -0.97
N VAL A 110 2.36 -12.61 -1.31
CA VAL A 110 2.91 -11.40 -0.69
C VAL A 110 2.13 -11.04 0.57
N THR A 111 2.84 -10.93 1.70
CA THR A 111 2.24 -10.55 2.97
C THR A 111 1.89 -9.07 3.02
N TRP A 112 0.73 -8.73 3.61
CA TRP A 112 0.21 -7.37 3.62
C TRP A 112 -0.46 -6.99 4.94
N SER A 113 -0.56 -5.69 5.21
CA SER A 113 -1.35 -5.17 6.33
C SER A 113 -1.80 -3.73 6.06
N GLY A 114 -2.98 -3.37 6.57
CA GLY A 114 -3.44 -2.00 6.67
C GLY A 114 -3.40 -1.56 8.13
N ARG A 115 -2.73 -0.45 8.43
CA ARG A 115 -2.55 0.05 9.79
C ARG A 115 -2.98 1.48 9.92
N THR A 116 -3.66 1.71 11.02
CA THR A 116 -4.15 3.01 11.44
C THR A 116 -4.13 3.07 12.95
N THR A 117 -4.12 4.27 13.51
CA THR A 117 -4.20 4.46 14.95
C THR A 117 -5.54 4.00 15.49
N ALA A 118 -5.55 3.21 16.57
CA ALA A 118 -6.77 2.59 17.13
C ALA A 118 -7.57 3.51 18.09
N THR A 119 -7.34 4.82 18.07
CA THR A 119 -7.96 5.77 19.01
C THR A 119 -9.22 6.42 18.40
N ASN A 120 -9.88 7.30 19.16
CA ASN A 120 -10.96 8.19 18.70
C ASN A 120 -10.61 9.09 17.50
N LEU A 121 -9.36 9.07 17.05
CA LEU A 121 -8.86 9.77 15.87
C LEU A 121 -8.81 8.86 14.63
N TYR A 122 -9.30 7.63 14.72
CA TYR A 122 -9.45 6.75 13.57
C TYR A 122 -10.60 7.20 12.67
N ALA A 123 -10.28 7.43 11.40
CA ALA A 123 -11.28 7.60 10.35
C ALA A 123 -11.25 6.37 9.43
N ARG A 124 -12.34 5.58 9.41
CA ARG A 124 -12.43 4.39 8.53
C ARG A 124 -12.14 4.72 7.07
N LYS A 125 -12.55 5.92 6.62
CA LYS A 125 -12.30 6.45 5.29
C LYS A 125 -10.79 6.43 4.91
N HIS A 126 -9.88 6.67 5.86
CA HIS A 126 -8.44 6.65 5.57
C HIS A 126 -7.81 5.25 5.53
N ASN A 127 -8.55 4.19 5.86
CA ASN A 127 -8.06 2.83 5.64
C ASN A 127 -8.61 2.31 4.30
N PRO A 128 -7.82 2.31 3.23
CA PRO A 128 -8.34 1.96 1.91
C PRO A 128 -8.82 0.51 1.85
N LEU A 129 -8.14 -0.41 2.55
CA LEU A 129 -8.40 -1.84 2.46
C LEU A 129 -9.71 -2.25 3.14
N ILE A 130 -10.08 -1.63 4.27
CA ILE A 130 -11.34 -1.95 4.96
C ILE A 130 -12.58 -1.47 4.18
N SER A 131 -12.40 -0.67 3.13
CA SER A 131 -13.48 -0.25 2.23
C SER A 131 -13.95 -1.36 1.29
N PHE A 132 -13.26 -2.50 1.25
CA PHE A 132 -13.63 -3.65 0.41
C PHE A 132 -14.29 -4.76 1.23
N THR A 133 -15.34 -5.36 0.67
CA THR A 133 -16.25 -6.27 1.37
C THR A 133 -15.65 -7.64 1.63
N ASP A 134 -14.81 -8.12 0.72
CA ASP A 134 -13.95 -9.30 0.87
C ASP A 134 -12.97 -9.16 2.05
N VAL A 135 -12.40 -7.97 2.27
CA VAL A 135 -11.53 -7.70 3.42
C VAL A 135 -12.33 -7.69 4.73
N GLN A 136 -13.54 -7.13 4.72
CA GLN A 136 -14.41 -7.06 5.90
C GLN A 136 -14.99 -8.42 6.30
N THR A 137 -15.36 -9.25 5.33
CA THR A 137 -16.09 -10.51 5.57
C THR A 137 -15.18 -11.73 5.72
N SER A 138 -13.96 -11.67 5.18
CA SER A 138 -12.95 -12.70 5.42
C SER A 138 -12.25 -12.44 6.74
N SER A 139 -12.38 -13.38 7.70
CA SER A 139 -11.70 -13.26 8.99
C SER A 139 -10.18 -13.18 8.86
N SER A 140 -9.58 -13.88 7.89
CA SER A 140 -8.13 -13.82 7.67
C SER A 140 -7.70 -12.44 7.16
N ARG A 141 -8.43 -11.86 6.19
CA ARG A 141 -8.12 -10.53 5.65
C ARG A 141 -8.39 -9.42 6.68
N CYS A 142 -9.51 -9.51 7.41
CA CYS A 142 -9.84 -8.54 8.44
C CYS A 142 -8.80 -8.51 9.57
N ASN A 143 -8.21 -9.66 9.92
CA ASN A 143 -7.14 -9.75 10.93
C ASN A 143 -5.82 -9.07 10.50
N ASN A 144 -5.65 -8.74 9.22
CA ASN A 144 -4.51 -7.96 8.72
C ASN A 144 -4.74 -6.44 8.84
N ILE A 145 -5.95 -6.01 9.22
CA ILE A 145 -6.27 -4.63 9.56
C ILE A 145 -6.04 -4.45 11.07
N VAL A 146 -4.90 -3.87 11.43
CA VAL A 146 -4.44 -3.84 12.83
C VAL A 146 -4.07 -2.43 13.27
N ALA A 147 -4.04 -2.24 14.59
CA ALA A 147 -3.58 -0.99 15.19
C ALA A 147 -2.12 -0.70 14.81
N ALA A 148 -1.81 0.58 14.59
CA ALA A 148 -0.45 1.07 14.34
C ALA A 148 0.58 0.58 15.39
N THR A 149 0.17 0.44 16.66
CA THR A 149 1.00 -0.07 17.77
C THR A 149 1.54 -1.47 17.54
N ARG A 150 0.91 -2.26 16.66
CA ARG A 150 1.38 -3.62 16.31
C ARG A 150 2.73 -3.62 15.61
N LEU A 151 3.17 -2.49 15.04
CA LEU A 151 4.45 -2.40 14.32
C LEU A 151 5.66 -2.68 15.20
N SER A 152 5.65 -2.26 16.47
CA SER A 152 6.75 -2.56 17.39
C SER A 152 6.88 -4.05 17.67
N VAL A 153 5.75 -4.74 17.88
CA VAL A 153 5.70 -6.19 18.12
C VAL A 153 6.19 -6.97 16.91
N ASP A 154 5.73 -6.61 15.70
CA ASP A 154 6.13 -7.31 14.49
C ASP A 154 7.61 -7.10 14.16
N LYS A 155 8.17 -5.93 14.49
CA LYS A 155 9.61 -5.69 14.40
C LYS A 155 10.40 -6.64 15.31
N THR A 156 10.01 -6.75 16.58
CA THR A 156 10.66 -7.66 17.53
C THR A 156 10.61 -9.12 17.09
N ASN A 157 9.52 -9.52 16.43
CA ASN A 157 9.31 -10.89 15.97
C ASN A 157 9.79 -11.16 14.54
N ASN A 158 10.41 -10.19 13.87
CA ASN A 158 10.77 -10.26 12.45
C ASN A 158 9.56 -10.66 11.54
N ALA A 159 8.37 -10.16 11.87
CA ALA A 159 7.08 -10.53 11.29
C ALA A 159 6.39 -9.36 10.57
N ILE A 160 7.17 -8.38 10.12
CA ILE A 160 6.65 -7.23 9.39
C ILE A 160 6.08 -7.73 8.04
N PRO A 161 4.94 -7.24 7.53
CA PRO A 161 4.42 -7.61 6.21
C PRO A 161 5.21 -6.96 5.07
N GLN A 162 5.30 -7.58 3.90
CA GLN A 162 6.00 -7.05 2.73
C GLN A 162 5.35 -5.78 2.16
N VAL A 163 4.04 -5.64 2.25
CA VAL A 163 3.32 -4.40 1.90
C VAL A 163 2.57 -3.88 3.12
N LEU A 164 2.95 -2.69 3.59
CA LEU A 164 2.29 -2.04 4.72
C LEU A 164 1.73 -0.68 4.29
N LEU A 165 0.40 -0.52 4.36
CA LEU A 165 -0.23 0.80 4.29
C LEU A 165 -0.37 1.32 5.72
N TYR A 166 0.27 2.45 6.02
CA TYR A 166 0.24 3.07 7.33
C TYR A 166 -0.34 4.47 7.22
N ILE A 167 -1.40 4.72 7.99
CA ILE A 167 -2.04 6.02 8.08
C ILE A 167 -1.91 6.52 9.52
N PRO A 168 -1.30 7.70 9.75
CA PRO A 168 -1.27 8.34 11.06
C PRO A 168 -2.69 8.65 11.58
N ASN A 169 -2.79 9.15 12.81
CA ASN A 169 -4.07 9.67 13.29
C ASN A 169 -4.33 11.06 12.69
N GLN A 170 -5.57 11.54 12.79
CA GLN A 170 -6.01 12.88 12.39
C GLN A 170 -5.18 14.05 12.93
N CYS A 171 -4.44 13.85 14.04
CA CYS A 171 -3.54 14.89 14.54
C CYS A 171 -2.19 14.91 13.80
N ASN A 172 -1.74 13.74 13.38
CA ASN A 172 -0.41 13.48 12.86
C ASN A 172 -0.38 13.39 11.33
N ASP A 173 -1.53 13.30 10.67
CA ASP A 173 -1.64 13.13 9.23
C ASP A 173 -1.57 14.45 8.46
N GLY A 174 -1.69 15.61 9.11
CA GLY A 174 -1.45 16.91 8.48
C GLY A 174 -2.72 17.69 8.15
N HIS A 175 -3.90 17.11 8.38
CA HIS A 175 -5.17 17.82 8.31
C HIS A 175 -5.29 18.86 9.45
N ASP A 176 -5.06 18.43 10.70
CA ASP A 176 -5.10 19.29 11.89
C ASP A 176 -4.00 18.86 12.88
N PRO A 177 -3.14 19.73 13.43
CA PRO A 177 -3.09 21.18 13.29
C PRO A 177 -2.25 21.66 12.10
N GLY A 178 -1.93 20.77 11.15
CA GLY A 178 -1.23 21.10 9.91
C GLY A 178 0.15 20.45 9.75
N VAL A 179 0.77 20.77 8.61
CA VAL A 179 1.98 20.09 8.08
C VAL A 179 3.18 20.03 9.02
N THR A 180 3.43 21.05 9.85
CA THR A 180 4.57 21.04 10.77
C THR A 180 4.41 20.01 11.89
N TYR A 181 3.18 19.80 12.37
CA TYR A 181 2.92 18.78 13.37
C TYR A 181 3.07 17.38 12.77
N ALA A 182 2.54 17.18 11.55
CA ALA A 182 2.79 15.98 10.75
C ALA A 182 4.29 15.75 10.50
N GLY A 183 5.06 16.80 10.23
CA GLY A 183 6.52 16.74 10.07
C GLY A 183 7.24 16.25 11.33
N ASN A 184 6.85 16.74 12.51
CA ASN A 184 7.42 16.27 13.78
C ASN A 184 7.08 14.80 14.06
N PHE A 185 5.84 14.39 13.75
CA PHE A 185 5.44 12.99 13.80
C PHE A 185 6.28 12.15 12.83
N LEU A 186 6.42 12.60 11.57
CA LEU A 186 7.20 11.92 10.54
C LEU A 186 8.62 11.68 11.05
N ASP A 187 9.30 12.70 11.57
CA ASP A 187 10.67 12.55 12.03
C ASP A 187 10.81 11.56 13.20
N SER A 188 9.90 11.64 14.16
CA SER A 188 9.86 10.74 15.31
C SER A 188 9.57 9.29 14.88
N PHE A 189 8.58 9.10 14.01
CA PHE A 189 8.20 7.80 13.47
C PHE A 189 9.34 7.19 12.67
N MET A 190 9.91 7.95 11.73
CA MET A 190 10.96 7.46 10.85
C MET A 190 12.24 7.12 11.63
N THR A 191 12.61 7.96 12.61
CA THR A 191 13.77 7.72 13.46
C THR A 191 13.58 6.48 14.32
N SER A 192 12.46 6.37 15.05
CA SER A 192 12.20 5.21 15.93
C SER A 192 11.94 3.90 15.16
N THR A 193 11.43 3.99 13.94
CA THR A 193 11.02 2.81 13.18
C THR A 193 12.15 2.26 12.31
N PHE A 194 12.94 3.10 11.65
CA PHE A 194 13.82 2.65 10.57
C PHE A 194 15.31 2.91 10.78
N THR A 195 15.72 3.63 11.83
CA THR A 195 17.15 3.85 12.10
C THR A 195 17.76 2.72 12.94
N GLY A 196 19.09 2.54 12.82
CA GLY A 196 19.82 1.44 13.46
C GLY A 196 19.62 0.10 12.75
N ASN A 197 19.88 -1.01 13.45
CA ASN A 197 19.72 -2.38 12.92
C ASN A 197 18.24 -2.85 12.93
N ALA A 198 17.28 -1.92 12.97
CA ALA A 198 15.87 -2.21 13.18
C ALA A 198 15.17 -2.80 11.94
N ILE A 199 15.76 -2.67 10.75
CA ILE A 199 15.20 -3.11 9.48
C ILE A 199 16.29 -3.78 8.64
N THR A 200 16.00 -5.00 8.18
CA THR A 200 16.86 -5.79 7.29
C THR A 200 16.28 -5.86 5.87
N GLY A 201 17.10 -6.24 4.90
CA GLY A 201 16.68 -6.38 3.49
C GLY A 201 16.50 -5.04 2.77
N ARG A 202 16.00 -5.07 1.54
CA ARG A 202 15.71 -3.89 0.73
C ARG A 202 14.35 -3.32 1.14
N THR A 203 14.32 -2.30 2.00
CA THR A 203 13.06 -1.70 2.45
C THR A 203 12.87 -0.31 1.87
N LEU A 204 11.72 -0.08 1.24
CA LEU A 204 11.27 1.22 0.77
C LEU A 204 10.26 1.82 1.75
N VAL A 205 10.40 3.11 2.06
CA VAL A 205 9.32 3.91 2.64
C VAL A 205 8.88 4.95 1.61
N VAL A 206 7.62 4.90 1.21
CA VAL A 206 6.95 5.94 0.43
C VAL A 206 6.26 6.86 1.41
N ILE A 207 6.66 8.13 1.44
CA ILE A 207 6.01 9.19 2.23
C ILE A 207 5.15 9.98 1.25
N THR A 208 3.84 10.04 1.45
CA THR A 208 2.92 10.73 0.53
C THR A 208 1.73 11.33 1.27
N PHE A 209 0.94 12.14 0.56
CA PHE A 209 -0.38 12.60 0.99
C PHE A 209 -1.45 11.95 0.11
N ASP A 210 -2.72 12.05 0.48
CA ASP A 210 -3.84 11.59 -0.33
C ASP A 210 -4.30 12.62 -1.36
N GLU A 211 -4.23 13.91 -1.03
CA GLU A 211 -4.54 15.01 -1.93
C GLU A 211 -3.88 16.31 -1.44
N ASN A 212 -3.98 17.38 -2.22
CA ASN A 212 -3.60 18.71 -1.79
C ASN A 212 -4.79 19.43 -1.12
N SER A 213 -4.61 20.69 -0.72
CA SER A 213 -5.65 21.46 -0.04
C SER A 213 -6.69 22.07 -1.01
N GLY A 214 -6.92 21.45 -2.17
CA GLY A 214 -7.85 21.91 -3.22
C GLY A 214 -7.21 22.85 -4.26
N THR A 215 -5.87 22.98 -4.27
CA THR A 215 -5.17 23.81 -5.26
C THR A 215 -5.13 23.13 -6.65
N SER A 216 -5.01 23.93 -7.71
CA SER A 216 -5.05 23.41 -9.08
C SER A 216 -4.00 22.34 -9.33
N GLY A 217 -4.40 21.26 -10.01
CA GLY A 217 -3.52 20.16 -10.38
C GLY A 217 -3.35 19.08 -9.32
N ASN A 218 -3.87 19.24 -8.10
CA ASN A 218 -3.78 18.24 -7.03
C ASN A 218 -2.33 17.75 -6.75
N GLN A 219 -1.33 18.63 -6.86
CA GLN A 219 0.08 18.27 -6.68
C GLN A 219 0.40 18.09 -5.20
N ILE A 220 1.03 16.95 -4.86
CA ILE A 220 1.32 16.57 -3.48
C ILE A 220 2.78 16.17 -3.27
N TYR A 221 3.25 16.28 -2.04
CA TYR A 221 4.57 15.77 -1.65
C TYR A 221 4.58 14.25 -1.74
N THR A 222 5.57 13.69 -2.44
CA THR A 222 5.87 12.25 -2.38
C THR A 222 7.37 12.01 -2.39
N ALA A 223 7.90 11.27 -1.41
CA ALA A 223 9.31 10.90 -1.32
C ALA A 223 9.50 9.39 -1.17
N LEU A 224 10.56 8.88 -1.80
CA LEU A 224 11.02 7.49 -1.73
C LEU A 224 12.27 7.44 -0.86
N VAL A 225 12.17 6.85 0.33
CA VAL A 225 13.27 6.79 1.30
C VAL A 225 13.76 5.35 1.44
N PRO A 226 15.05 5.06 1.11
CA PRO A 226 15.59 3.72 1.22
C PRO A 226 16.05 3.37 2.64
N PHE A 227 15.88 2.12 3.03
CA PHE A 227 16.41 1.53 4.27
C PHE A 227 16.98 0.13 4.05
N GLY A 228 17.79 -0.32 5.01
CA GLY A 228 18.49 -1.59 4.93
C GLY A 228 19.49 -1.60 3.77
N SER A 229 19.38 -2.58 2.87
CA SER A 229 20.25 -2.70 1.69
C SER A 229 19.68 -2.07 0.42
N LEU A 230 18.50 -1.42 0.48
CA LEU A 230 17.98 -0.67 -0.66
C LEU A 230 18.85 0.57 -0.90
N SER A 231 19.17 0.86 -2.15
CA SER A 231 19.91 2.05 -2.55
C SER A 231 19.03 2.95 -3.41
N ILE A 232 18.94 4.22 -3.05
CA ILE A 232 18.39 5.29 -3.88
C ILE A 232 19.36 6.45 -3.77
N THR A 233 19.67 7.12 -4.89
CA THR A 233 20.53 8.30 -4.89
C THR A 233 19.94 9.39 -3.99
N ALA A 234 20.59 9.64 -2.85
CA ALA A 234 20.14 10.62 -1.87
C ALA A 234 20.08 12.04 -2.47
N GLY A 235 18.98 12.74 -2.20
CA GLY A 235 18.73 14.10 -2.71
C GLY A 235 18.35 14.15 -4.19
N SER A 236 18.16 13.00 -4.85
CA SER A 236 17.71 12.97 -6.23
C SER A 236 16.24 13.37 -6.38
N THR A 237 15.86 13.76 -7.60
CA THR A 237 14.48 14.09 -7.94
C THR A 237 14.03 13.30 -9.17
N ASP A 238 12.72 13.16 -9.31
CA ASP A 238 12.09 12.62 -10.52
C ASP A 238 10.84 13.44 -10.85
N ASN A 239 10.78 13.94 -12.09
CA ASN A 239 9.71 14.80 -12.57
C ASN A 239 8.74 14.07 -13.53
N THR A 240 8.83 12.74 -13.62
CA THR A 240 7.83 11.93 -14.34
C THR A 240 6.44 12.19 -13.73
N ASN A 241 5.42 12.29 -14.59
CA ASN A 241 4.05 12.49 -14.15
C ASN A 241 3.54 11.22 -13.43
N PHE A 242 3.44 11.29 -12.11
CA PHE A 242 3.01 10.19 -11.25
C PHE A 242 1.70 10.55 -10.54
N ASN A 243 0.96 9.51 -10.15
CA ASN A 243 -0.22 9.66 -9.29
C ASN A 243 -0.44 8.39 -8.44
N HIS A 244 -1.58 8.29 -7.75
CA HIS A 244 -1.88 7.11 -6.94
C HIS A 244 -1.93 5.78 -7.69
N TYR A 245 -2.23 5.81 -8.99
CA TYR A 245 -2.13 4.61 -9.83
C TYR A 245 -0.67 4.23 -10.11
N SER A 246 0.25 5.20 -10.15
CA SER A 246 1.70 4.94 -10.24
C SER A 246 2.25 4.24 -9.00
N LEU A 247 1.73 4.59 -7.81
CA LEU A 247 2.07 3.88 -6.57
C LEU A 247 1.62 2.42 -6.65
N LEU A 248 0.35 2.18 -7.00
CA LEU A 248 -0.19 0.84 -7.17
C LEU A 248 0.63 0.02 -8.19
N LYS A 249 0.85 0.59 -9.38
CA LYS A 249 1.65 -0.01 -10.44
C LYS A 249 3.05 -0.40 -9.98
N THR A 250 3.68 0.43 -9.15
CA THR A 250 5.01 0.17 -8.62
C THR A 250 5.01 -1.06 -7.71
N ILE A 251 4.02 -1.19 -6.83
CA ILE A 251 3.87 -2.36 -5.95
C ILE A 251 3.61 -3.62 -6.80
N GLU A 252 2.69 -3.51 -7.76
CA GLU A 252 2.33 -4.60 -8.67
C GLU A 252 3.53 -5.15 -9.45
N GLN A 253 4.32 -4.25 -10.05
CA GLN A 253 5.53 -4.62 -10.79
C GLN A 253 6.61 -5.18 -9.88
N ASN A 254 6.82 -4.56 -8.70
CA ASN A 254 7.84 -5.01 -7.78
C ASN A 254 7.65 -6.46 -7.38
N PHE A 255 6.41 -6.88 -7.07
CA PHE A 255 6.10 -8.24 -6.65
C PHE A 255 5.56 -9.15 -7.77
N GLY A 256 5.58 -8.70 -9.03
CA GLY A 256 5.14 -9.52 -10.16
C GLY A 256 3.68 -9.99 -10.07
N THR A 257 2.80 -9.21 -9.44
CA THR A 257 1.43 -9.66 -9.10
C THR A 257 0.42 -9.61 -10.26
N GLY A 258 0.84 -9.10 -11.42
CA GLY A 258 -0.08 -8.73 -12.50
C GLY A 258 -0.60 -7.30 -12.31
N ASN A 259 -1.88 -7.06 -12.63
CA ASN A 259 -2.54 -5.77 -12.49
C ASN A 259 -4.07 -5.98 -12.31
N LEU A 260 -4.78 -4.93 -11.91
CA LEU A 260 -6.23 -4.91 -11.74
C LEU A 260 -7.00 -4.64 -13.04
N GLY A 261 -6.33 -4.28 -14.12
CA GLY A 261 -6.94 -4.02 -15.43
C GLY A 261 -7.58 -2.64 -15.56
N LEU A 262 -7.21 -1.68 -14.68
CA LEU A 262 -7.77 -0.33 -14.63
C LEU A 262 -6.66 0.70 -14.94
N ASN A 263 -6.63 1.84 -14.25
CA ASN A 263 -5.67 2.91 -14.56
C ASN A 263 -4.22 2.54 -14.18
N ASP A 264 -4.04 1.51 -13.34
CA ASP A 264 -2.78 0.86 -13.02
C ASP A 264 -2.11 0.22 -14.26
N VAL A 265 -2.87 -0.19 -15.28
CA VAL A 265 -2.31 -0.77 -16.52
C VAL A 265 -1.39 0.21 -17.24
N THR A 266 -1.85 1.45 -17.39
CA THR A 266 -1.17 2.50 -18.17
C THR A 266 -0.37 3.47 -17.31
N ALA A 267 -0.46 3.38 -15.99
CA ALA A 267 0.33 4.22 -15.09
C ALA A 267 1.83 3.92 -15.21
N SER A 268 2.65 4.95 -15.02
CA SER A 268 4.11 4.81 -14.92
C SER A 268 4.49 4.32 -13.52
N ALA A 269 5.31 3.27 -13.42
CA ALA A 269 5.94 2.88 -12.16
C ALA A 269 7.06 3.86 -11.77
N PHE A 270 7.42 3.90 -10.49
CA PHE A 270 8.54 4.71 -10.02
C PHE A 270 9.86 4.21 -10.59
N ASN A 271 10.76 5.15 -10.88
CA ASN A 271 12.11 4.84 -11.34
C ASN A 271 13.04 4.61 -10.15
N PHE A 272 13.51 3.39 -9.97
CA PHE A 272 14.58 3.06 -9.04
C PHE A 272 15.93 3.10 -9.78
N PRO A 273 16.96 3.78 -9.23
CA PRO A 273 18.32 3.72 -9.76
C PRO A 273 18.96 2.34 -9.57
#